data_AF-A0A1F9DWZ8-F1
#
_entry.id   AF-A0A1F9DWZ8-F1
#
_cell.length_a   1.000
_cell.length_b   1.000
_cell.length_c   1.000
_cell.angle_alpha   90.00
_cell.angle_beta   90.00
_cell.angle_gamma   90.00
#
_symmetry.space_group_name_H-M   'P 1'
#
loop_
_entity.id
_entity.type
_entity.pdbx_description
1 polymer ?
#
loop_
_entity_poly.entity_id
_entity_poly.type
_entity_poly.pdbx_seq_one_letter_code
_entity_poly.pdbx_strand_id
1 'polypeptide(L)'
;MLLIDEADTFLRDNDELRGILNASHRKASAFVVRTVGDEHDPAIFATWCAKAIALIGKLPGTLEDRSVLISLKRKSPGEQVEKFEIDRVASEFATLKRRAARWAADNLDALRKADPEIPSALNDRASDNWRRLLAVADLAGQEWPALARKACVALAGEVDEAENSALIQLLNDLRELFETRKVDRLASSDIAGALGAMEERPWSEWRRGKPLTQRQLAKLLAPLRIGPRTIRIGDGTSKGYLLEQFTDPFSRYLPLRSVTPSQAALGAGLRVIHDPPQKAAVTDRKTGLSTEERKDVTDVTDQNPSLFPEGSKAWTQEV
;
A
#
# COMPACT_ATOMS: atom_id res chain seq x y z
N MET A 1 0.38 2.18 26.50
CA MET A 1 -0.05 2.03 25.09
C MET A 1 -1.24 2.93 24.89
N LEU A 2 -1.34 3.62 23.76
CA LEU A 2 -2.50 4.43 23.40
C LEU A 2 -3.30 3.70 22.30
N LEU A 3 -4.58 3.50 22.54
CA LEU A 3 -5.51 2.91 21.58
C LEU A 3 -6.45 4.02 21.12
N ILE A 4 -6.53 4.20 19.81
CA ILE A 4 -7.38 5.20 19.17
C ILE A 4 -8.33 4.45 18.26
N ASP A 5 -9.60 4.44 18.61
CA ASP A 5 -10.66 3.86 17.78
C ASP A 5 -11.41 4.96 17.02
N GLU A 6 -12.06 4.58 15.92
CA GLU A 6 -12.85 5.46 15.05
C GLU A 6 -12.10 6.73 14.61
N ALA A 7 -10.79 6.61 14.35
CA ALA A 7 -9.94 7.78 14.12
C ALA A 7 -10.30 8.54 12.83
N ASP A 8 -11.02 7.92 11.90
CA ASP A 8 -11.55 8.59 10.70
C ASP A 8 -12.53 9.74 11.03
N THR A 9 -13.13 9.73 12.23
CA THR A 9 -14.11 10.76 12.64
C THR A 9 -13.47 12.10 13.02
N PHE A 10 -12.22 12.13 13.49
CA PHE A 10 -11.57 13.36 13.98
C PHE A 10 -10.13 13.58 13.50
N LEU A 11 -9.43 12.55 13.01
CA LEU A 11 -7.99 12.68 12.71
C LEU A 11 -7.71 13.38 11.37
N ARG A 12 -8.67 13.38 10.45
CA ARG A 12 -8.47 13.88 9.08
C ARG A 12 -8.22 15.38 9.02
N ASP A 13 -8.96 16.14 9.81
CA ASP A 13 -9.01 17.61 9.78
C ASP A 13 -8.39 18.25 11.03
N ASN A 14 -7.66 17.47 11.85
CA ASN A 14 -7.01 17.94 13.08
C ASN A 14 -5.48 17.91 12.97
N ASP A 15 -4.90 18.99 12.44
CA ASP A 15 -3.46 19.15 12.24
C ASP A 15 -2.66 19.02 13.53
N GLU A 16 -3.20 19.53 14.63
CA GLU A 16 -2.54 19.52 15.92
C GLU A 16 -2.37 18.10 16.46
N LEU A 17 -3.45 17.30 16.41
CA LEU A 17 -3.41 15.91 16.85
C LEU A 17 -2.47 15.07 15.98
N ARG A 18 -2.47 15.31 14.66
CA ARG A 18 -1.49 14.69 13.75
C ARG A 18 -0.07 15.07 14.12
N GLY A 19 0.17 16.31 14.52
CA GLY A 19 1.47 16.78 15.03
C GLY A 19 1.93 15.99 16.26
N ILE A 20 1.05 15.81 17.25
CA ILE A 20 1.33 15.05 18.49
C ILE A 20 1.68 13.59 18.17
N LEU A 21 0.90 12.95 17.29
CA LEU A 21 1.13 11.57 16.90
C LEU A 21 2.44 11.42 16.11
N ASN A 22 2.72 12.34 15.19
CA ASN A 22 3.95 12.35 14.39
C ASN A 22 5.21 12.56 15.24
N ALA A 23 5.14 13.40 16.28
CA ALA A 23 6.28 13.64 17.19
C ALA A 23 6.79 12.34 17.83
N SER A 24 5.90 11.36 17.98
CA SER A 24 6.19 10.09 18.67
C SER A 24 7.02 9.09 17.88
N HIS A 25 7.41 9.38 16.62
CA HIS A 25 8.10 8.41 15.75
C HIS A 25 9.49 8.05 16.25
N ARG A 26 10.22 9.01 16.83
CA ARG A 26 11.54 8.79 17.41
C ARG A 26 11.54 9.20 18.87
N LYS A 27 12.08 8.33 19.73
CA LYS A 27 12.09 8.56 21.19
C LYS A 27 12.72 9.90 21.59
N ALA A 28 13.78 10.31 20.91
CA ALA A 28 14.48 11.57 21.20
C ALA A 28 13.64 12.83 20.93
N SER A 29 12.67 12.76 20.02
CA SER A 29 11.79 13.88 19.65
C SER A 29 10.34 13.68 20.11
N ALA A 30 10.08 12.66 20.92
CA ALA A 30 8.74 12.25 21.32
C ALA A 30 8.21 13.06 22.49
N PHE A 31 8.10 14.37 22.27
CA PHE A 31 7.47 15.32 23.18
C PHE A 31 6.81 16.46 22.40
N VAL A 32 5.89 17.15 23.04
CA VAL A 32 5.30 18.40 22.55
C VAL A 32 5.30 19.44 23.65
N VAL A 33 5.33 20.72 23.26
CA VAL A 33 5.17 21.84 24.18
C VAL A 33 3.72 22.31 24.10
N ARG A 34 3.06 22.48 25.26
CA ARG A 34 1.71 23.02 25.38
C ARG A 34 1.65 24.02 26.51
N THR A 35 0.81 25.04 26.37
CA THR A 35 0.54 26.01 27.43
C THR A 35 -0.44 25.42 28.43
N VAL A 36 -0.19 25.61 29.72
CA VAL A 36 -1.04 25.11 30.81
C VAL A 36 -1.40 26.23 31.79
N GLY A 37 -2.58 26.10 32.41
CA GLY A 37 -3.09 27.08 33.37
C GLY A 37 -3.53 28.39 32.73
N ASP A 38 -4.11 29.26 33.56
CA ASP A 38 -4.65 30.55 33.11
C ASP A 38 -3.53 31.52 32.67
N GLU A 39 -2.32 31.34 33.21
CA GLU A 39 -1.12 32.12 32.85
C GLU A 39 -0.43 31.62 31.56
N HIS A 40 -0.94 30.56 30.94
CA HIS A 40 -0.42 29.99 29.68
C HIS A 40 1.07 29.57 29.73
N ASP A 41 1.51 29.01 30.85
CA ASP A 41 2.89 28.59 31.04
C ASP A 41 3.27 27.42 30.11
N PRO A 42 4.42 27.47 29.42
CA PRO A 42 4.85 26.38 28.55
C PRO A 42 5.27 25.14 29.35
N ALA A 43 4.63 24.01 29.09
CA ALA A 43 4.95 22.70 29.65
C ALA A 43 5.26 21.67 28.56
N ILE A 44 6.17 20.74 28.87
CA ILE A 44 6.57 19.66 27.97
C ILE A 44 5.81 18.39 28.32
N PHE A 45 5.19 17.77 27.32
CA PHE A 45 4.46 16.52 27.44
C PHE A 45 5.11 15.44 26.60
N ALA A 46 5.46 14.31 27.22
CA ALA A 46 5.98 13.15 26.50
C ALA A 46 4.90 12.50 25.65
N THR A 47 5.22 12.19 24.40
CA THR A 47 4.33 11.50 23.46
C THR A 47 4.79 10.07 23.18
N TRP A 48 5.94 9.65 23.73
CA TRP A 48 6.52 8.33 23.51
C TRP A 48 5.67 7.20 24.10
N CYS A 49 4.98 6.46 23.24
CA CYS A 49 4.31 5.22 23.59
C CYS A 49 4.00 4.40 22.34
N ALA A 50 3.79 3.09 22.49
CA ALA A 50 3.15 2.27 21.47
C ALA A 50 1.72 2.77 21.22
N LYS A 51 1.33 2.85 19.95
CA LYS A 51 0.04 3.35 19.50
C LYS A 51 -0.59 2.36 18.54
N ALA A 52 -1.90 2.13 18.68
CA ALA A 52 -2.70 1.48 17.66
C ALA A 52 -3.83 2.43 17.27
N ILE A 53 -4.01 2.63 15.97
CA ILE A 53 -4.99 3.55 15.39
C ILE A 53 -5.90 2.72 14.48
N ALA A 54 -7.17 2.62 14.84
CA ALA A 54 -8.20 2.01 14.01
C ALA A 54 -9.01 3.12 13.32
N LEU A 55 -9.25 2.94 12.03
CA LEU A 55 -10.05 3.85 11.22
C LEU A 55 -10.63 3.15 9.99
N ILE A 56 -11.67 3.76 9.42
CA ILE A 56 -12.16 3.43 8.08
C ILE A 56 -11.45 4.31 7.04
N GLY A 57 -10.89 3.67 6.02
CA GLY A 57 -10.23 4.36 4.91
C GLY A 57 -8.71 4.47 5.09
N LYS A 58 -8.12 5.60 4.69
CA LYS A 58 -6.67 5.81 4.69
C LYS A 58 -6.23 6.75 5.80
N LEU A 59 -5.08 6.45 6.40
CA LEU A 59 -4.39 7.37 7.30
C LEU A 59 -3.91 8.61 6.54
N PRO A 60 -3.71 9.75 7.23
CA PRO A 60 -2.95 10.85 6.66
C PRO A 60 -1.53 10.37 6.31
N GLY A 61 -1.03 10.70 5.11
CA GLY A 61 0.21 10.11 4.57
C GLY A 61 1.44 10.20 5.50
N THR A 62 1.58 11.28 6.29
CA THR A 62 2.69 11.40 7.26
C THR A 62 2.63 10.38 8.40
N LEU A 63 1.44 9.99 8.85
CA LEU A 63 1.22 8.96 9.85
C LEU A 63 1.28 7.57 9.22
N GLU A 64 0.76 7.43 8.00
CA GLU A 64 0.80 6.20 7.22
C GLU A 64 2.23 5.70 7.02
N ASP A 65 3.12 6.57 6.53
CA ASP A 65 4.55 6.26 6.32
C ASP A 65 5.29 5.83 7.61
N ARG A 66 4.72 6.18 8.78
CA ARG A 66 5.31 5.94 10.11
C ARG A 66 4.59 4.82 10.86
N SER A 67 3.74 4.08 10.17
CA SER A 67 2.93 3.01 10.74
C SER A 67 3.21 1.69 10.02
N VAL A 68 2.86 0.59 10.67
CA VAL A 68 2.67 -0.71 10.01
C VAL A 68 1.18 -0.85 9.77
N LEU A 69 0.76 -0.84 8.51
CA LEU A 69 -0.66 -0.90 8.15
C LEU A 69 -1.15 -2.35 8.15
N ILE A 70 -2.32 -2.57 8.75
CA ILE A 70 -3.01 -3.85 8.73
C ILE A 70 -4.40 -3.59 8.17
N SER A 71 -4.61 -3.99 6.91
CA SER A 71 -5.88 -3.82 6.21
C SER A 71 -6.85 -4.93 6.59
N LEU A 72 -7.97 -4.57 7.22
CA LEU A 72 -9.05 -5.51 7.51
C LEU A 72 -10.05 -5.54 6.35
N LYS A 73 -10.56 -6.73 6.03
CA LYS A 73 -11.59 -6.95 5.01
C LYS A 73 -12.90 -7.36 5.68
N ARG A 74 -14.02 -6.99 5.07
CA ARG A 74 -15.32 -7.46 5.52
C ARG A 74 -15.39 -8.97 5.32
N LYS A 75 -15.90 -9.66 6.35
CA LYS A 75 -16.19 -11.09 6.31
C LYS A 75 -17.09 -11.41 5.12
N SER A 76 -16.72 -12.41 4.32
CA SER A 76 -17.57 -12.85 3.21
C SER A 76 -18.76 -13.69 3.71
N PRO A 77 -19.89 -13.77 2.98
CA PRO A 77 -21.10 -14.47 3.44
C PRO A 77 -20.90 -15.95 3.81
N GLY A 78 -19.89 -16.63 3.24
CA GLY A 78 -19.57 -18.03 3.52
C GLY A 78 -18.37 -18.25 4.45
N GLU A 79 -17.69 -17.19 4.87
CA GLU A 79 -16.53 -17.30 5.73
C GLU A 79 -16.98 -17.68 7.15
N GLN A 80 -16.34 -18.69 7.75
CA GLN A 80 -16.54 -19.00 9.16
C GLN A 80 -15.33 -18.48 9.94
N VAL A 81 -15.61 -17.68 10.95
CA VAL A 81 -14.60 -17.11 11.86
C VAL A 81 -15.07 -17.42 13.26
N GLU A 82 -14.15 -17.89 14.10
CA GLU A 82 -14.46 -18.12 15.51
C GLU A 82 -14.94 -16.80 16.14
N LYS A 83 -16.04 -16.87 16.89
CA LYS A 83 -16.54 -15.71 17.61
C LYS A 83 -15.57 -15.37 18.75
N PHE A 84 -15.04 -14.15 18.70
CA PHE A 84 -14.20 -13.59 19.75
C PHE A 84 -15.08 -13.10 20.90
N GLU A 85 -14.98 -13.75 22.06
CA GLU A 85 -15.72 -13.40 23.29
C GLU A 85 -14.72 -13.10 24.39
N ILE A 86 -14.60 -11.82 24.76
CA ILE A 86 -13.54 -11.34 25.66
C ILE A 86 -13.55 -12.04 27.02
N ASP A 87 -14.74 -12.30 27.57
CA ASP A 87 -14.89 -12.95 28.88
C ASP A 87 -14.41 -14.41 28.85
N ARG A 88 -14.59 -15.09 27.72
CA ARG A 88 -14.17 -16.49 27.53
C ARG A 88 -12.64 -16.62 27.50
N VAL A 89 -11.95 -15.63 26.94
CA VAL A 89 -10.49 -15.67 26.73
C VAL A 89 -9.70 -14.85 27.74
N ALA A 90 -10.36 -14.16 28.68
CA ALA A 90 -9.72 -13.24 29.61
C ALA A 90 -8.59 -13.88 30.44
N SER A 91 -8.81 -15.11 30.93
CA SER A 91 -7.82 -15.85 31.74
C SER A 91 -6.59 -16.29 30.93
N GLU A 92 -6.81 -16.70 29.68
CA GLU A 92 -5.75 -17.02 28.72
C GLU A 92 -4.91 -15.78 28.40
N PHE A 93 -5.58 -14.66 28.11
CA PHE A 93 -4.94 -13.38 27.83
C PHE A 93 -4.15 -12.84 29.02
N ALA A 94 -4.66 -13.00 30.24
CA ALA A 94 -3.91 -12.66 31.45
C ALA A 94 -2.61 -13.47 31.56
N THR A 95 -2.64 -14.74 31.15
CA THR A 95 -1.47 -15.60 31.12
C THR A 95 -0.50 -15.21 30.01
N LEU A 96 -0.99 -14.96 28.79
CA LEU A 96 -0.18 -14.48 27.68
C LEU A 96 0.48 -13.12 27.98
N LYS A 97 -0.26 -12.19 28.59
CA LYS A 97 0.27 -10.89 29.04
C LYS A 97 1.44 -11.06 30.00
N ARG A 98 1.31 -11.92 31.01
CA ARG A 98 2.40 -12.21 31.96
C ARG A 98 3.61 -12.84 31.26
N ARG A 99 3.40 -13.80 30.36
CA ARG A 99 4.46 -14.45 29.60
C ARG A 99 5.19 -13.45 28.69
N ALA A 100 4.45 -12.62 27.96
CA ALA A 100 5.01 -11.59 27.10
C ALA A 100 5.81 -10.54 27.89
N ALA A 101 5.28 -10.09 29.03
CA ALA A 101 5.99 -9.16 29.90
C ALA A 101 7.30 -9.75 30.45
N ARG A 102 7.26 -11.01 30.89
CA ARG A 102 8.46 -11.70 31.38
C ARG A 102 9.49 -11.91 30.27
N TRP A 103 9.06 -12.44 29.12
CA TRP A 103 9.95 -12.64 27.97
C TRP A 103 10.60 -11.34 27.53
N ALA A 104 9.84 -10.24 27.44
CA ALA A 104 10.39 -8.94 27.07
C ALA A 104 11.43 -8.44 28.09
N ALA A 105 11.18 -8.63 29.39
CA ALA A 105 12.13 -8.25 30.44
C ALA A 105 13.44 -9.07 30.35
N ASP A 106 13.33 -10.38 30.12
CA ASP A 106 14.48 -11.29 30.01
C ASP A 106 15.35 -11.01 28.79
N ASN A 107 14.74 -10.47 27.72
CA ASN A 107 15.37 -10.32 26.42
C ASN A 107 15.72 -8.87 26.08
N LEU A 108 15.48 -7.91 26.98
CA LEU A 108 15.59 -6.48 26.67
C LEU A 108 17.00 -6.07 26.22
N ASP A 109 18.05 -6.62 26.84
CA ASP A 109 19.42 -6.30 26.49
C ASP A 109 19.85 -6.88 25.14
N ALA A 110 19.34 -8.07 24.79
CA ALA A 110 19.53 -8.64 23.46
C ALA A 110 18.82 -7.78 22.40
N LEU A 111 17.56 -7.40 22.65
CA LEU A 111 16.77 -6.55 21.74
C LEU A 111 17.36 -5.15 21.54
N ARG A 112 18.04 -4.60 22.56
CA ARG A 112 18.75 -3.31 22.44
C ARG A 112 19.91 -3.38 21.45
N LYS A 113 20.63 -4.50 21.43
CA LYS A 113 21.81 -4.74 20.59
C LYS A 113 21.49 -5.35 19.23
N ALA A 114 20.27 -5.86 19.06
CA ALA A 114 19.84 -6.51 17.84
C ALA A 114 19.91 -5.57 16.62
N ASP A 115 20.52 -6.06 15.55
CA ASP A 115 20.58 -5.45 14.23
C ASP A 115 20.06 -6.47 13.21
N PRO A 116 18.73 -6.61 13.08
CA PRO A 116 18.14 -7.63 12.22
C PRO A 116 18.34 -7.30 10.74
N GLU A 117 18.51 -8.32 9.92
CA GLU A 117 18.56 -8.16 8.46
C GLU A 117 17.20 -7.68 7.93
N ILE A 118 17.21 -6.52 7.27
CA ILE A 118 16.03 -5.88 6.68
C ILE A 118 15.96 -6.21 5.19
N PRO A 119 14.82 -6.69 4.66
CA PRO A 119 14.67 -6.93 3.23
C PRO A 119 14.90 -5.65 2.41
N SER A 120 15.69 -5.75 1.33
CA SER A 120 16.03 -4.62 0.45
C SER A 120 14.83 -4.04 -0.31
N ALA A 121 13.69 -4.74 -0.30
CA ALA A 121 12.45 -4.26 -0.89
C ALA A 121 11.79 -3.10 -0.10
N LEU A 122 12.22 -2.85 1.13
CA LEU A 122 11.65 -1.80 1.98
C LEU A 122 12.32 -0.44 1.76
N ASN A 123 11.51 0.61 1.71
CA ASN A 123 12.01 1.98 1.82
C ASN A 123 12.54 2.29 3.24
N ASP A 124 13.24 3.42 3.40
CA ASP A 124 13.87 3.80 4.68
C ASP A 124 12.87 3.89 5.85
N ARG A 125 11.65 4.38 5.61
CA ARG A 125 10.64 4.55 6.67
C ARG A 125 10.01 3.22 7.07
N ALA A 126 9.69 2.37 6.10
CA ALA A 126 9.22 1.02 6.35
C ALA A 126 10.28 0.21 7.10
N SER A 127 11.55 0.35 6.69
CA SER A 127 12.71 -0.26 7.36
C SER A 127 12.78 0.13 8.84
N ASP A 128 12.67 1.44 9.14
CA ASP A 128 12.64 1.95 10.51
C ASP A 128 11.48 1.37 11.33
N ASN A 129 10.27 1.30 10.74
CA ASN A 129 9.07 0.80 11.41
C ASN A 129 9.17 -0.71 11.73
N TRP A 130 9.72 -1.50 10.81
CA TRP A 130 9.81 -2.97 10.94
C TRP A 130 11.01 -3.45 11.74
N ARG A 131 12.09 -2.68 11.83
CA ARG A 131 13.35 -3.08 12.48
C ARG A 131 13.13 -3.70 13.87
N ARG A 132 12.28 -3.11 14.71
CA ARG A 132 12.04 -3.66 16.06
C ARG A 132 11.18 -4.92 16.07
N LEU A 133 10.24 -5.05 15.13
CA LEU A 133 9.43 -6.27 14.98
C LEU A 133 10.28 -7.43 14.45
N LEU A 134 11.18 -7.16 13.50
CA LEU A 134 12.13 -8.15 12.99
C LEU A 134 13.10 -8.60 14.08
N ALA A 135 13.60 -7.69 14.92
CA ALA A 135 14.45 -8.06 16.06
C ALA A 135 13.74 -8.99 17.06
N VAL A 136 12.45 -8.74 17.32
CA VAL A 136 11.62 -9.61 18.16
C VAL A 136 11.44 -10.99 17.51
N ALA A 137 11.17 -11.03 16.20
CA ALA A 137 11.01 -12.27 15.45
C ALA A 137 12.30 -13.10 15.39
N ASP A 138 13.44 -12.45 15.14
CA ASP A 138 14.76 -13.08 15.12
C ASP A 138 15.09 -13.72 16.47
N LEU A 139 14.76 -13.03 17.57
CA LEU A 139 15.00 -13.55 18.91
C LEU A 139 13.99 -14.61 19.35
N ALA A 140 12.75 -14.53 18.87
CA ALA A 140 11.75 -15.59 19.06
C ALA A 140 12.17 -16.89 18.34
N GLY A 141 12.90 -16.77 17.23
CA GLY A 141 13.49 -17.89 16.50
C GLY A 141 12.45 -18.77 15.80
N GLN A 142 12.88 -19.98 15.43
CA GLN A 142 12.05 -20.94 14.68
C GLN A 142 11.56 -20.36 13.35
N GLU A 143 10.26 -20.39 13.09
CA GLU A 143 9.64 -19.88 11.87
C GLU A 143 9.40 -18.36 11.88
N TRP A 144 9.40 -17.73 13.06
CA TRP A 144 9.11 -16.30 13.21
C TRP A 144 10.01 -15.36 12.38
N PRO A 145 11.34 -15.57 12.31
CA PRO A 145 12.22 -14.74 11.47
C PRO A 145 11.80 -14.73 10.00
N ALA A 146 11.39 -15.89 9.46
CA ALA A 146 10.98 -16.04 8.07
C ALA A 146 9.59 -15.46 7.82
N LEU A 147 8.63 -15.75 8.71
CA LEU A 147 7.26 -15.22 8.62
C LEU A 147 7.23 -13.70 8.71
N ALA A 148 8.00 -13.10 9.62
CA ALA A 148 8.05 -11.66 9.80
C ALA A 148 8.60 -10.95 8.55
N ARG A 149 9.68 -11.47 7.94
CA ARG A 149 10.22 -10.91 6.68
C ARG A 149 9.23 -11.06 5.52
N LYS A 150 8.52 -12.19 5.43
CA LYS A 150 7.47 -12.39 4.42
C LYS A 150 6.31 -11.39 4.60
N ALA A 151 5.83 -11.21 5.83
CA ALA A 151 4.77 -10.26 6.14
C ALA A 151 5.19 -8.81 5.87
N CYS A 152 6.44 -8.48 6.22
CA CYS A 152 7.05 -7.19 5.98
C CYS A 152 7.06 -6.81 4.49
N VAL A 153 7.49 -7.73 3.61
CA VAL A 153 7.46 -7.51 2.15
C VAL A 153 6.03 -7.40 1.62
N ALA A 154 5.12 -8.27 2.07
CA ALA A 154 3.73 -8.25 1.63
C ALA A 154 3.03 -6.92 1.99
N LEU A 155 3.20 -6.44 3.23
CA LEU A 155 2.57 -5.21 3.70
C LEU A 155 3.25 -3.95 3.16
N ALA A 156 4.54 -3.99 2.86
CA ALA A 156 5.22 -2.90 2.16
C ALA A 156 4.76 -2.82 0.69
N GLY A 157 4.49 -3.95 0.04
CA GLY A 157 4.02 -4.02 -1.34
C GLY A 157 2.59 -3.52 -1.53
N GLU A 158 1.65 -3.86 -0.65
CA GLU A 158 0.21 -3.55 -0.86
C GLU A 158 -0.15 -2.05 -0.86
N VAL A 159 0.63 -1.21 -0.15
CA VAL A 159 0.37 0.24 -0.05
C VAL A 159 1.05 1.00 -1.17
N ASP A 160 2.25 0.56 -1.55
CA ASP A 160 3.07 1.17 -2.60
C ASP A 160 2.67 0.68 -4.01
N GLU A 161 2.18 -0.54 -4.20
CA GLU A 161 1.94 -1.08 -5.56
C GLU A 161 0.89 -0.30 -6.35
N ALA A 162 -0.26 0.07 -5.77
CA ALA A 162 -1.30 0.74 -6.55
C ALA A 162 -0.97 2.20 -6.88
N GLU A 163 -0.41 2.96 -5.91
CA GLU A 163 -0.04 4.37 -6.11
C GLU A 163 1.32 4.53 -6.81
N ASN A 164 2.32 3.67 -6.54
CA ASN A 164 3.55 3.64 -7.34
C ASN A 164 3.31 3.06 -8.72
N SER A 165 2.46 2.05 -8.92
CA SER A 165 2.12 1.59 -10.27
C SER A 165 1.46 2.71 -11.07
N ALA A 166 0.51 3.44 -10.48
CA ALA A 166 -0.09 4.60 -11.13
C ALA A 166 0.95 5.72 -11.40
N LEU A 167 1.86 6.01 -10.46
CA LEU A 167 2.91 7.02 -10.66
C LEU A 167 3.91 6.62 -11.73
N ILE A 168 4.36 5.36 -11.75
CA ILE A 168 5.28 4.81 -12.75
C ILE A 168 4.60 4.78 -14.13
N GLN A 169 3.34 4.35 -14.19
CA GLN A 169 2.54 4.39 -15.41
C GLN A 169 2.37 5.83 -15.92
N LEU A 170 2.09 6.78 -15.02
CA LEU A 170 2.02 8.21 -15.36
C LEU A 170 3.34 8.74 -15.92
N LEU A 171 4.47 8.40 -15.29
CA LEU A 171 5.79 8.80 -15.77
C LEU A 171 6.08 8.21 -17.16
N ASN A 172 5.70 6.96 -17.39
CA ASN A 172 5.89 6.32 -18.70
C ASN A 172 5.03 6.98 -19.78
N ASP A 173 3.75 7.22 -19.49
CA ASP A 173 2.82 7.88 -20.42
C ASP A 173 3.21 9.35 -20.67
N LEU A 174 3.74 10.06 -19.66
CA LEU A 174 4.31 11.40 -19.83
C LEU A 174 5.55 11.38 -20.72
N ARG A 175 6.46 10.43 -20.52
CA ARG A 175 7.66 10.27 -21.38
C ARG A 175 7.23 10.05 -22.82
N GLU A 176 6.29 9.14 -23.07
CA GLU A 176 5.74 8.88 -24.40
C GLU A 176 5.07 10.12 -25.00
N LEU A 177 4.34 10.90 -24.20
CA LEU A 177 3.67 12.12 -24.66
C LEU A 177 4.69 13.19 -25.09
N PHE A 178 5.75 13.41 -24.31
CA PHE A 178 6.85 14.32 -24.67
C PHE A 178 7.60 13.84 -25.93
N GLU A 179 7.91 12.55 -26.03
CA GLU A 179 8.57 11.94 -27.19
C GLU A 179 7.72 12.06 -28.47
N THR A 180 6.43 11.73 -28.39
CA THR A 180 5.51 11.74 -29.52
C THR A 180 5.30 13.15 -30.06
N ARG A 181 5.14 14.12 -29.17
CA ARG A 181 4.93 15.53 -29.55
C ARG A 181 6.22 16.24 -29.92
N LYS A 182 7.39 15.68 -29.59
CA LYS A 182 8.73 16.25 -29.84
C LYS A 182 8.88 17.69 -29.35
N VAL A 183 8.41 17.94 -28.13
CA VAL A 183 8.47 19.27 -27.47
C VAL A 183 9.20 19.19 -26.14
N ASP A 184 9.77 20.31 -25.71
CA ASP A 184 10.44 20.45 -24.41
C ASP A 184 9.48 20.87 -23.28
N ARG A 185 8.24 21.23 -23.62
CA ARG A 185 7.25 21.77 -22.69
C ARG A 185 5.83 21.44 -23.12
N LEU A 186 4.97 21.18 -22.15
CA LEU A 186 3.55 20.88 -22.38
C LEU A 186 2.67 21.59 -21.36
N ALA A 187 1.54 22.17 -21.82
CA ALA A 187 0.56 22.77 -20.93
C ALA A 187 -0.13 21.70 -20.08
N SER A 188 -0.48 22.03 -18.83
CA SER A 188 -1.18 21.11 -17.93
C SER A 188 -2.53 20.69 -18.50
N SER A 189 -3.22 21.58 -19.21
CA SER A 189 -4.46 21.28 -19.95
C SER A 189 -4.27 20.18 -20.98
N ASP A 190 -3.19 20.28 -21.76
CA ASP A 190 -2.95 19.40 -22.89
C ASP A 190 -2.51 18.01 -22.42
N ILE A 191 -1.72 17.96 -21.34
CA ILE A 191 -1.35 16.70 -20.69
C ILE A 191 -2.59 16.02 -20.12
N ALA A 192 -3.41 16.75 -19.34
CA ALA A 192 -4.61 16.17 -18.74
C ALA A 192 -5.60 15.69 -19.81
N GLY A 193 -5.78 16.45 -20.89
CA GLY A 193 -6.63 16.06 -22.02
C GLY A 193 -6.08 14.85 -22.77
N ALA A 194 -4.77 14.80 -23.05
CA ALA A 194 -4.16 13.68 -23.75
C ALA A 194 -4.21 12.38 -22.94
N LEU A 195 -3.87 12.45 -21.64
CA LEU A 195 -3.97 11.29 -20.75
C LEU A 195 -5.43 10.85 -20.60
N GLY A 196 -6.36 11.78 -20.42
CA GLY A 196 -7.79 11.49 -20.29
C GLY A 196 -8.42 10.86 -21.53
N ALA A 197 -7.80 10.97 -22.71
CA ALA A 197 -8.26 10.35 -23.95
C ALA A 197 -7.70 8.92 -24.17
N MET A 198 -6.83 8.43 -23.29
CA MET A 198 -6.28 7.07 -23.38
C MET A 198 -7.25 6.07 -22.76
N GLU A 199 -8.05 5.40 -23.59
CA GLU A 199 -9.07 4.43 -23.14
C GLU A 199 -8.47 3.19 -22.46
N GLU A 200 -7.30 2.74 -22.92
CA GLU A 200 -6.55 1.59 -22.36
C GLU A 200 -5.75 1.93 -21.09
N ARG A 201 -5.94 3.14 -20.54
CA ARG A 201 -5.21 3.65 -19.37
C ARG A 201 -6.18 4.09 -18.29
N PRO A 202 -5.77 4.08 -17.00
CA PRO A 202 -6.66 4.46 -15.89
C PRO A 202 -7.03 5.96 -15.90
N TRP A 203 -6.43 6.78 -16.77
CA TRP A 203 -6.59 8.22 -16.79
C TRP A 203 -7.94 8.70 -17.34
N SER A 204 -8.57 7.93 -18.22
CA SER A 204 -9.90 8.21 -18.78
C SER A 204 -11.00 8.14 -17.73
N GLU A 205 -10.84 7.26 -16.73
CA GLU A 205 -11.84 7.01 -15.67
C GLU A 205 -11.31 7.24 -14.24
N TRP A 206 -10.20 7.99 -14.11
CA TRP A 206 -9.36 8.06 -12.91
C TRP A 206 -10.10 8.26 -11.57
N ARG A 207 -11.01 9.24 -11.47
CA ARG A 207 -11.75 9.48 -10.22
C ARG A 207 -13.23 9.56 -10.45
N ARG A 208 -13.96 8.60 -9.87
CA ARG A 208 -15.42 8.46 -10.00
C ARG A 208 -15.85 8.36 -11.47
N GLY A 209 -15.08 7.61 -12.27
CA GLY A 209 -15.34 7.44 -13.71
C GLY A 209 -15.13 8.71 -14.54
N LYS A 210 -14.36 9.68 -14.03
CA LYS A 210 -14.08 10.94 -14.73
C LYS A 210 -12.62 11.03 -15.15
N PRO A 211 -12.33 11.66 -16.31
CA PRO A 211 -10.97 11.88 -16.78
C PRO A 211 -10.09 12.64 -15.79
N LEU A 212 -8.79 12.35 -15.85
CA LEU A 212 -7.76 13.02 -15.08
C LEU A 212 -7.80 14.54 -15.31
N THR A 213 -7.82 15.30 -14.22
CA THR A 213 -7.81 16.77 -14.25
C THR A 213 -6.42 17.34 -13.99
N GLN A 214 -6.16 18.60 -14.39
CA GLN A 214 -4.88 19.29 -14.14
C GLN A 214 -4.49 19.31 -12.65
N ARG A 215 -5.48 19.49 -11.76
CA ARG A 215 -5.28 19.49 -10.31
C ARG A 215 -4.87 18.10 -9.80
N GLN A 216 -5.44 17.04 -10.35
CA GLN A 216 -5.09 15.68 -9.98
C GLN A 216 -3.72 15.29 -10.53
N LEU A 217 -3.37 15.71 -11.75
CA LEU A 217 -2.03 15.57 -12.32
C LEU A 217 -0.97 16.20 -11.40
N ALA A 218 -1.17 17.45 -10.97
CA ALA A 218 -0.26 18.11 -10.04
C ALA A 218 -0.14 17.36 -8.70
N LYS A 219 -1.24 16.77 -8.21
CA LYS A 219 -1.24 15.97 -6.98
C LYS A 219 -0.45 14.66 -7.15
N LEU A 220 -0.57 14.00 -8.29
CA LEU A 220 0.18 12.77 -8.59
C LEU A 220 1.68 13.02 -8.73
N LEU A 221 2.07 14.19 -9.26
CA LEU A 221 3.47 14.57 -9.46
C LEU A 221 4.13 15.21 -8.23
N ALA A 222 3.35 15.63 -7.24
CA ALA A 222 3.84 16.28 -6.02
C ALA A 222 4.87 15.43 -5.21
N PRO A 223 4.72 14.10 -5.06
CA PRO A 223 5.72 13.27 -4.38
C PRO A 223 7.12 13.33 -5.01
N LEU A 224 7.18 13.53 -6.33
CA LEU A 224 8.42 13.69 -7.09
C LEU A 224 8.97 15.12 -7.04
N ARG A 225 8.33 16.01 -6.27
CA ARG A 225 8.60 17.46 -6.21
C ARG A 225 8.47 18.15 -7.58
N ILE A 226 7.63 17.60 -8.46
CA ILE A 226 7.33 18.18 -9.76
C ILE A 226 6.01 18.95 -9.65
N GLY A 227 6.09 20.27 -9.85
CA GLY A 227 4.93 21.16 -9.89
C GLY A 227 4.81 21.90 -11.23
N PRO A 228 3.61 22.38 -11.59
CA PRO A 228 3.41 23.14 -12.82
C PRO A 228 4.11 24.51 -12.73
N ARG A 229 4.89 24.84 -13.75
CA ARG A 229 5.54 26.15 -13.93
C ARG A 229 4.72 27.01 -14.90
N THR A 230 4.91 28.32 -14.83
CA THR A 230 4.44 29.20 -15.91
C THR A 230 5.37 29.00 -17.10
N ILE A 231 4.85 28.52 -18.22
CA ILE A 231 5.60 28.28 -19.45
C ILE A 231 5.04 29.15 -20.57
N ARG A 232 5.91 29.56 -21.48
CA ARG A 232 5.52 30.25 -22.70
C ARG A 232 5.44 29.23 -23.84
N ILE A 233 4.29 29.18 -24.52
CA ILE A 233 4.02 28.33 -25.68
C ILE A 233 3.47 29.25 -26.76
N GLY A 234 4.24 29.43 -27.85
CA GLY A 234 3.95 30.45 -28.86
C GLY A 234 3.86 31.85 -28.25
N ASP A 235 2.77 32.55 -28.52
CA ASP A 235 2.54 33.92 -28.05
C ASP A 235 1.87 33.99 -26.66
N GLY A 236 1.42 32.85 -26.12
CA GLY A 236 0.70 32.77 -24.86
C GLY A 236 1.55 32.22 -23.69
N THR A 237 1.10 32.50 -22.47
CA THR A 237 1.62 31.88 -21.25
C THR A 237 0.57 30.98 -20.62
N SER A 238 0.95 29.77 -20.23
CA SER A 238 0.08 28.80 -19.57
C SER A 238 0.80 28.14 -18.39
N LYS A 239 0.05 27.42 -17.56
CA LYS A 239 0.63 26.50 -16.58
C LYS A 239 0.94 25.17 -17.26
N GLY A 240 2.12 24.63 -17.01
CA GLY A 240 2.58 23.41 -17.66
C GLY A 240 3.84 22.86 -17.04
N TYR A 241 4.43 21.89 -17.71
CA TYR A 241 5.63 21.19 -17.25
C TYR A 241 6.69 21.19 -18.34
N LEU A 242 7.93 21.36 -17.93
CA LEU A 242 9.10 21.25 -18.79
C LEU A 242 9.64 19.82 -18.71
N LEU A 243 10.16 19.31 -19.82
CA LEU A 243 10.76 17.97 -19.92
C LEU A 243 11.91 17.79 -18.92
N GLU A 244 12.69 18.85 -18.67
CA GLU A 244 13.78 18.86 -17.67
C GLU A 244 13.33 18.47 -16.26
N GLN A 245 12.06 18.73 -15.90
CA GLN A 245 11.54 18.41 -14.58
C GLN A 245 11.42 16.90 -14.37
N PHE A 246 11.36 16.13 -15.46
CA PHE A 246 11.18 14.70 -15.44
C PHE A 246 12.45 13.91 -15.71
N THR A 247 13.58 14.56 -16.04
CA THR A 247 14.84 13.87 -16.36
C THR A 247 15.29 12.93 -15.23
N ASP A 248 15.32 13.44 -13.99
CA ASP A 248 15.70 12.65 -12.82
C ASP A 248 14.67 11.53 -12.53
N PRO A 249 13.36 11.81 -12.40
CA PRO A 249 12.34 10.78 -12.24
C PRO A 249 12.34 9.71 -13.34
N PHE A 250 12.49 10.07 -14.61
CA PHE A 250 12.55 9.12 -15.71
C PHE A 250 13.75 8.19 -15.57
N SER A 251 14.91 8.70 -15.17
CA SER A 251 16.12 7.88 -14.97
C SER A 251 16.00 6.92 -13.79
N ARG A 252 15.21 7.27 -12.76
CA ARG A 252 15.07 6.50 -11.52
C ARG A 252 13.99 5.43 -11.60
N TYR A 253 12.86 5.76 -12.21
CA TYR A 253 11.64 4.97 -12.14
C TYR A 253 11.30 4.24 -13.43
N LEU A 254 11.92 4.58 -14.56
CA LEU A 254 11.66 3.95 -15.84
C LEU A 254 12.89 3.14 -16.30
N PRO A 255 12.69 1.95 -16.88
CA PRO A 255 13.80 1.19 -17.46
C PRO A 255 14.46 2.00 -18.58
N LEU A 256 15.80 1.93 -18.64
CA LEU A 256 16.57 2.43 -19.78
C LEU A 256 16.10 1.67 -21.02
N ARG A 257 15.52 2.38 -21.99
CA ARG A 257 15.28 1.78 -23.30
C ARG A 257 16.65 1.54 -23.92
N SER A 258 17.02 0.28 -24.08
CA SER A 258 18.19 -0.11 -24.86
C SER A 258 18.02 0.49 -26.26
N VAL A 259 18.88 1.45 -26.60
CA VAL A 259 19.04 1.92 -27.97
C VAL A 259 19.67 0.77 -28.73
N THR A 260 18.86 -0.18 -29.21
CA THR A 260 19.32 -1.06 -30.27
C THR A 260 19.42 -0.17 -31.51
N PRO A 261 20.63 0.12 -32.03
CA PRO A 261 20.73 0.82 -33.29
C PRO A 261 20.00 -0.03 -34.32
N SER A 262 19.08 0.56 -35.07
CA SER A 262 18.51 -0.07 -36.25
C SER A 262 19.67 -0.48 -37.15
N GLN A 263 20.00 -1.78 -37.18
CA GLN A 263 20.93 -2.30 -38.15
C GLN A 263 20.25 -2.13 -39.50
N ALA A 264 20.79 -1.21 -40.31
CA ALA A 264 20.47 -1.16 -41.72
C ALA A 264 20.77 -2.54 -42.31
N ALA A 265 19.72 -3.22 -42.78
CA ALA A 265 19.87 -4.46 -43.52
C ALA A 265 20.60 -4.13 -44.83
N LEU A 266 21.93 -4.27 -44.83
CA LEU A 266 22.70 -4.33 -46.05
C LEU A 266 22.40 -5.68 -46.70
N GLY A 267 21.53 -5.67 -47.70
CA GLY A 267 21.36 -6.79 -48.61
C GLY A 267 22.67 -7.09 -49.33
N ALA A 268 23.36 -8.13 -48.91
CA ALA A 268 24.42 -8.77 -49.68
C ALA A 268 24.30 -10.28 -49.43
N GLY A 269 23.88 -10.99 -50.47
CA GLY A 269 23.36 -12.35 -50.37
C GLY A 269 24.37 -13.39 -49.93
N LEU A 270 23.85 -14.46 -49.34
CA LEU A 270 24.44 -15.78 -49.44
C LEU A 270 23.35 -16.87 -49.42
N ARG A 271 23.14 -17.40 -50.63
CA ARG A 271 22.61 -18.70 -51.06
C ARG A 271 21.94 -19.62 -50.04
N VAL A 272 20.68 -19.92 -50.37
CA VAL A 272 19.92 -21.14 -50.06
C VAL A 272 20.76 -22.39 -50.34
N ILE A 273 20.96 -23.24 -49.33
CA ILE A 273 21.23 -24.66 -49.56
C ILE A 273 20.60 -25.51 -48.43
N HIS A 274 19.75 -26.44 -48.87
CA HIS A 274 19.42 -27.77 -48.32
C HIS A 274 18.09 -28.02 -47.56
N ASP A 275 17.21 -28.71 -48.30
CA ASP A 275 16.07 -29.56 -47.89
C ASP A 275 16.59 -31.02 -47.65
N PRO A 276 15.79 -32.01 -47.17
CA PRO A 276 15.99 -32.79 -45.94
C PRO A 276 16.27 -34.29 -46.21
N PRO A 277 16.20 -35.17 -45.19
CA PRO A 277 15.30 -36.32 -45.39
C PRO A 277 14.43 -36.68 -44.18
N GLN A 278 13.18 -37.00 -44.48
CA GLN A 278 12.21 -37.63 -43.59
C GLN A 278 12.62 -39.05 -43.18
N LYS A 279 12.21 -39.46 -41.98
CA LYS A 279 11.79 -40.85 -41.70
C LYS A 279 10.42 -40.86 -41.01
N ALA A 280 9.51 -41.60 -41.65
CA ALA A 280 8.20 -42.11 -41.21
C ALA A 280 8.33 -42.95 -39.92
N ALA A 281 7.31 -43.35 -39.16
CA ALA A 281 5.86 -43.16 -39.05
C ALA A 281 5.47 -43.87 -37.73
N VAL A 282 4.40 -43.47 -37.03
CA VAL A 282 3.41 -44.37 -36.41
C VAL A 282 2.12 -43.58 -36.15
N THR A 283 1.04 -44.01 -36.81
CA THR A 283 -0.39 -43.70 -36.62
C THR A 283 -0.93 -44.31 -35.32
N ASP A 284 -1.82 -43.66 -34.58
CA ASP A 284 -3.28 -43.92 -34.51
C ASP A 284 -3.76 -43.26 -33.18
N ARG A 285 -5.00 -42.86 -32.89
CA ARG A 285 -6.29 -42.74 -33.60
C ARG A 285 -7.22 -41.99 -32.62
N LYS A 286 -8.11 -41.14 -33.17
CA LYS A 286 -9.23 -40.50 -32.45
C LYS A 286 -10.18 -41.52 -31.83
N THR A 287 -10.66 -41.25 -30.61
CA THR A 287 -12.02 -41.62 -30.18
C THR A 287 -12.59 -40.50 -29.30
N GLY A 288 -13.70 -39.93 -29.74
CA GLY A 288 -14.58 -39.13 -28.90
C GLY A 288 -15.59 -40.03 -28.22
N LEU A 289 -16.14 -39.57 -27.09
CA LEU A 289 -17.42 -40.00 -26.55
C LEU A 289 -17.96 -38.91 -25.62
N SER A 290 -19.15 -38.45 -25.94
CA SER A 290 -20.04 -37.68 -25.08
C SER A 290 -20.93 -38.66 -24.32
N THR A 291 -21.38 -38.27 -23.12
CA THR A 291 -22.67 -38.69 -22.56
C THR A 291 -23.09 -37.74 -21.44
N GLU A 292 -24.27 -37.14 -21.61
CA GLU A 292 -25.10 -36.61 -20.53
C GLU A 292 -25.55 -37.74 -19.60
N GLU A 293 -25.84 -37.45 -18.33
CA GLU A 293 -27.10 -37.87 -17.69
C GLU A 293 -27.34 -37.18 -16.34
N ARG A 294 -28.60 -36.79 -16.13
CA ARG A 294 -29.22 -36.18 -14.94
C ARG A 294 -29.21 -37.12 -13.73
N LYS A 295 -29.41 -36.55 -12.53
CA LYS A 295 -30.33 -37.11 -11.51
C LYS A 295 -30.83 -36.03 -10.53
N ASP A 296 -32.15 -36.02 -10.39
CA ASP A 296 -33.02 -35.25 -9.47
C ASP A 296 -32.91 -35.69 -7.99
N VAL A 297 -33.74 -35.03 -7.14
CA VAL A 297 -34.37 -35.47 -5.87
C VAL A 297 -33.68 -34.90 -4.60
N THR A 298 -34.31 -34.23 -3.61
CA THR A 298 -35.70 -33.84 -3.25
C THR A 298 -35.71 -32.80 -2.11
N ASP A 299 -36.86 -32.13 -1.98
CA ASP A 299 -37.41 -31.35 -0.84
C ASP A 299 -37.22 -31.94 0.57
N VAL A 300 -37.19 -31.08 1.61
CA VAL A 300 -38.12 -31.07 2.78
C VAL A 300 -38.16 -29.67 3.43
N THR A 301 -39.36 -29.34 3.89
CA THR A 301 -40.01 -28.11 4.38
C THR A 301 -39.67 -27.61 5.80
N ASP A 302 -39.85 -26.29 5.98
CA ASP A 302 -40.34 -25.47 7.11
C ASP A 302 -40.18 -25.92 8.58
N GLN A 303 -39.68 -24.99 9.42
CA GLN A 303 -40.47 -24.33 10.49
C GLN A 303 -39.68 -23.23 11.25
N ASN A 304 -40.31 -22.06 11.37
CA ASN A 304 -40.01 -20.95 12.30
C ASN A 304 -40.78 -21.20 13.61
N PRO A 305 -40.30 -20.84 14.82
CA PRO A 305 -40.63 -19.51 15.32
C PRO A 305 -39.57 -18.82 16.20
N SER A 306 -39.47 -17.51 15.99
CA SER A 306 -38.91 -16.48 16.87
C SER A 306 -39.69 -16.32 18.18
N LEU A 307 -38.99 -16.28 19.31
CA LEU A 307 -39.46 -15.67 20.57
C LEU A 307 -38.30 -14.91 21.24
N PHE A 308 -38.43 -13.59 21.33
CA PHE A 308 -37.69 -12.74 22.27
C PHE A 308 -38.38 -12.78 23.65
N PRO A 309 -37.64 -12.45 24.72
CA PRO A 309 -38.03 -11.26 25.46
C PRO A 309 -36.86 -10.35 25.89
N GLU A 310 -37.18 -9.06 26.00
CA GLU A 310 -36.42 -7.98 26.61
C GLU A 310 -36.24 -8.17 28.14
N GLY A 311 -35.19 -7.58 28.72
CA GLY A 311 -35.08 -7.47 30.18
C GLY A 311 -33.74 -6.97 30.71
N SER A 312 -33.68 -5.67 31.01
CA SER A 312 -32.66 -4.88 31.70
C SER A 312 -32.09 -5.44 33.03
N LYS A 313 -30.81 -5.17 33.34
CA LYS A 313 -30.36 -4.32 34.48
C LYS A 313 -28.83 -4.35 34.73
N ALA A 314 -28.30 -3.13 34.90
CA ALA A 314 -27.28 -2.61 35.83
C ALA A 314 -26.16 -3.52 36.39
N TRP A 315 -24.91 -3.07 36.23
CA TRP A 315 -23.79 -3.39 37.13
C TRP A 315 -23.10 -2.11 37.60
N THR A 316 -23.17 -1.89 38.91
CA THR A 316 -22.40 -0.95 39.71
C THR A 316 -20.99 -1.47 39.97
N GLN A 317 -20.05 -0.54 40.06
CA GLN A 317 -18.66 -0.69 40.51
C GLN A 317 -18.58 -1.27 41.93
N GLU A 318 -17.48 -1.97 42.23
CA GLU A 318 -16.76 -1.83 43.50
C GLU A 318 -15.29 -2.32 43.39
N VAL A 319 -14.40 -1.40 43.82
CA VAL A 319 -13.04 -1.49 44.41
C VAL A 319 -11.95 -2.33 43.74
#